data_AF-A0A2E3NC27-F1
#
_entry.id   AF-A0A2E3NC27-F1
#
_cell.length_a   1.000
_cell.length_b   1.000
_cell.length_c   1.000
_cell.angle_alpha   90.00
_cell.angle_beta   90.00
_cell.angle_gamma   90.00
#
_symmetry.space_group_name_H-M   'P 1'
#
loop_
_entity.id
_entity.type
_entity.pdbx_description
1 polymer ?
#
loop_
_entity_poly.entity_id
_entity_poly.type
_entity_poly.pdbx_seq_one_letter_code
_entity_poly.pdbx_strand_id
1 'polypeptide(L)'
;MTHSRFSPRLSIVSVAASLLVLSACSNQSASETGSGEPSPTTPSAKPESYKRGFKADNPNHIISPFPPHNLIDISRNPKTGKPFQTGDFARDPSTGGIFQIP
;
A
#
# COMPACT_ATOMS: atom_id res chain seq x y z
N MET A 1 28.24 -10.27 54.71
CA MET A 1 28.47 -11.65 54.24
C MET A 1 28.40 -11.62 52.71
N THR A 2 29.51 -11.29 52.05
CA THR A 2 30.57 -12.17 51.50
C THR A 2 30.23 -12.74 50.11
N HIS A 3 30.85 -12.07 49.13
CA HIS A 3 31.24 -12.37 47.75
C HIS A 3 31.09 -13.79 47.15
N SER A 4 30.80 -13.82 45.84
CA SER A 4 31.63 -14.58 44.90
C SER A 4 31.87 -13.78 43.61
N ARG A 5 33.15 -13.50 43.34
CA ARG A 5 33.74 -13.07 42.07
C ARG A 5 34.48 -14.26 41.43
N PHE A 6 34.90 -14.07 40.18
CA PHE A 6 35.85 -14.83 39.34
C PHE A 6 35.23 -15.91 38.44
N SER A 7 35.59 -16.05 37.16
CA SER A 7 36.26 -15.24 36.12
C SER A 7 36.41 -16.14 34.87
N PRO A 8 36.69 -15.57 33.68
CA PRO A 8 36.62 -16.23 32.37
C PRO A 8 37.90 -16.99 32.00
N ARG A 9 37.82 -17.93 31.03
CA ARG A 9 38.89 -18.61 30.23
C ARG A 9 38.22 -19.79 29.48
N LEU A 10 38.44 -20.18 28.23
CA LEU A 10 39.52 -20.02 27.26
C LEU A 10 39.05 -20.43 25.84
N SER A 11 39.62 -19.73 24.85
CA SER A 11 40.15 -20.18 23.55
C SER A 11 39.37 -21.07 22.56
N ILE A 12 38.91 -20.41 21.50
CA ILE A 12 39.25 -20.58 20.06
C ILE A 12 40.03 -21.87 19.68
N VAL A 13 39.50 -22.66 18.74
CA VAL A 13 40.18 -23.09 17.49
C VAL A 13 39.14 -23.26 16.37
N SER A 14 39.42 -22.64 15.24
CA SER A 14 38.74 -22.68 13.95
C SER A 14 39.26 -23.84 13.09
N VAL A 15 38.41 -24.58 12.37
CA VAL A 15 38.67 -25.09 11.02
C VAL A 15 37.35 -25.18 10.23
N ALA A 16 37.42 -24.74 8.99
CA ALA A 16 36.35 -24.44 8.07
C ALA A 16 35.81 -25.63 7.26
N ALA A 17 34.74 -25.28 6.53
CA ALA A 17 34.36 -25.74 5.19
C ALA A 17 33.50 -27.00 5.05
N SER A 18 32.24 -26.78 4.60
CA SER A 18 31.70 -27.28 3.32
C SER A 18 30.25 -26.79 3.19
N LEU A 19 29.98 -25.78 2.34
CA LEU A 19 29.68 -25.85 0.91
C LEU A 19 28.23 -26.31 0.60
N LEU A 20 27.45 -25.32 0.13
CA LEU A 20 26.31 -25.40 -0.82
C LEU A 20 25.06 -26.12 -0.27
N VAL A 21 23.89 -25.48 -0.20
CA VAL A 21 23.10 -25.04 -1.36
C VAL A 21 22.37 -23.73 -1.05
N LEU A 22 22.70 -22.67 -1.79
CA LEU A 22 21.88 -21.47 -1.89
C LEU A 22 20.63 -21.82 -2.71
N SER A 23 19.52 -22.14 -2.03
CA SER A 23 18.21 -22.19 -2.70
C SER A 23 17.67 -20.77 -2.83
N ALA A 24 18.21 -20.05 -3.82
CA ALA A 24 17.67 -18.81 -4.32
C ALA A 24 16.31 -19.10 -4.98
N CYS A 25 15.22 -18.88 -4.25
CA CYS A 25 13.92 -18.75 -4.88
C CYS A 25 13.88 -17.40 -5.58
N SER A 26 14.07 -17.47 -6.89
CA SER A 26 14.16 -16.38 -7.84
C SER A 26 13.13 -15.27 -7.59
N ASN A 27 13.65 -14.07 -7.36
CA ASN A 27 12.99 -12.84 -7.76
C ASN A 27 12.76 -12.93 -9.28
N GLN A 28 11.53 -13.23 -9.70
CA GLN A 28 11.14 -12.99 -11.07
C GLN A 28 11.04 -11.48 -11.27
N SER A 29 12.15 -10.92 -11.75
CA SER A 29 12.14 -9.71 -12.55
C SER A 29 11.37 -10.00 -13.83
N ALA A 30 10.05 -9.84 -13.78
CA ALA A 30 9.28 -9.54 -14.97
C ALA A 30 9.65 -8.12 -15.38
N SER A 31 10.56 -8.04 -16.35
CA SER A 31 10.84 -6.85 -17.13
C SER A 31 9.60 -6.54 -17.98
N GLU A 32 8.63 -5.85 -17.40
CA GLU A 32 7.76 -4.97 -18.17
C GLU A 32 8.20 -3.54 -17.90
N THR A 33 8.79 -2.96 -18.93
CA THR A 33 9.07 -1.54 -19.07
C THR A 33 7.76 -0.78 -18.93
N GLY A 34 7.43 -0.43 -17.70
CA GLY A 34 6.35 0.47 -17.33
C GLY A 34 6.88 1.42 -16.29
N SER A 35 7.76 2.34 -16.68
CA SER A 35 8.08 3.55 -15.90
C SER A 35 6.84 4.44 -15.85
N GLY A 36 5.81 3.97 -15.15
CA GLY A 36 4.71 4.77 -14.66
C GLY A 36 4.94 4.92 -13.17
N GLU A 37 5.86 5.82 -12.79
CA GLU A 37 5.77 6.47 -11.50
C GLU A 37 4.28 6.84 -11.29
N PRO A 38 3.62 6.49 -10.17
CA PRO A 38 2.29 6.99 -9.92
C PRO A 38 2.46 8.49 -9.74
N SER A 39 2.43 9.20 -10.87
CA SER A 39 2.46 10.64 -10.91
C SER A 39 1.42 11.07 -9.90
N PRO A 40 1.78 11.86 -8.87
CA PRO A 40 0.80 12.47 -8.02
C PRO A 40 -0.07 13.27 -8.99
N THR A 41 -1.19 12.67 -9.38
CA THR A 41 -2.13 13.23 -10.34
C THR A 41 -2.77 14.35 -9.56
N THR A 42 -2.06 15.46 -9.52
CA THR A 42 -2.52 16.70 -8.95
C THR A 42 -3.71 17.02 -9.83
N PRO A 43 -4.92 17.01 -9.28
CA PRO A 43 -6.11 17.05 -10.12
C PRO A 43 -6.08 18.37 -10.92
N SER A 44 -5.80 18.30 -12.22
CA SER A 44 -5.63 19.47 -13.11
C SER A 44 -6.97 20.01 -13.63
N ALA A 45 -8.08 19.51 -13.10
CA ALA A 45 -9.41 20.00 -13.42
C ALA A 45 -9.80 21.08 -12.39
N LYS A 46 -10.47 22.13 -12.84
CA LYS A 46 -11.06 23.15 -11.95
C LYS A 46 -11.86 22.43 -10.86
N PRO A 47 -11.88 22.91 -9.60
CA PRO A 47 -12.50 22.21 -8.46
C PRO A 47 -13.95 21.76 -8.71
N GLU A 48 -14.69 22.45 -9.59
CA GLU A 48 -16.08 22.16 -9.93
C GLU A 48 -16.28 21.08 -11.01
N SER A 49 -15.24 20.58 -11.68
CA SER A 49 -15.41 19.68 -12.84
C SER A 49 -15.19 18.20 -12.57
N TYR A 50 -14.94 17.79 -11.31
CA TYR A 50 -14.83 16.36 -10.99
C TYR A 50 -16.19 15.69 -11.07
N LYS A 51 -16.24 14.53 -11.73
CA LYS A 51 -17.42 13.67 -11.66
C LYS A 51 -17.67 13.30 -10.20
N ARG A 52 -18.94 13.24 -9.82
CA ARG A 52 -19.38 12.77 -8.49
C ARG A 52 -19.79 11.31 -8.59
N GLY A 53 -19.45 10.52 -7.58
CA GLY A 53 -19.93 9.14 -7.46
C GLY A 53 -21.44 9.08 -7.20
N PHE A 54 -21.99 7.87 -7.23
CA PHE A 54 -23.40 7.62 -6.93
C PHE A 54 -23.54 6.95 -5.56
N LYS A 55 -24.63 7.24 -4.86
CA LYS A 55 -24.95 6.58 -3.59
C LYS A 55 -25.29 5.10 -3.86
N ALA A 56 -24.77 4.21 -3.03
CA ALA A 56 -25.22 2.82 -2.98
C ALA A 56 -26.25 2.64 -1.84
N ASP A 57 -26.87 1.46 -1.77
CA ASP A 57 -27.81 1.12 -0.69
C ASP A 57 -27.12 1.08 0.68
N ASN A 58 -25.86 0.64 0.73
CA ASN A 58 -25.06 0.65 1.95
C ASN A 58 -24.40 2.03 2.11
N PRO A 59 -24.60 2.73 3.24
CA PRO A 59 -24.05 4.08 3.46
C PRO A 59 -22.52 4.14 3.50
N ASN A 60 -21.85 3.00 3.74
CA ASN A 60 -20.39 2.90 3.71
C ASN A 60 -19.84 2.56 2.32
N HIS A 61 -20.69 2.51 1.30
CA HIS A 61 -20.27 2.27 -0.07
C HIS A 61 -20.81 3.32 -1.02
N ILE A 62 -20.05 3.58 -2.07
CA ILE A 62 -20.49 4.39 -3.21
C ILE A 62 -20.11 3.73 -4.52
N ILE A 63 -20.78 4.13 -5.59
CA ILE A 63 -20.52 3.61 -6.93
C ILE A 63 -19.68 4.63 -7.69
N SER A 64 -18.55 4.19 -8.25
CA SER A 64 -17.70 5.02 -9.10
C SER A 64 -18.46 5.54 -10.32
N PRO A 65 -18.26 6.81 -10.73
CA PRO A 65 -18.88 7.34 -11.94
C PRO A 65 -18.22 6.83 -13.23
N PHE A 66 -17.12 6.09 -13.13
CA PHE A 66 -16.41 5.52 -14.26
C PHE A 66 -16.84 4.07 -14.48
N PRO A 67 -17.12 3.63 -15.71
CA PRO A 67 -17.31 2.22 -16.02
C PRO A 67 -16.08 1.38 -15.57
N PRO A 68 -16.27 0.17 -15.01
CA PRO A 68 -17.51 -0.61 -14.92
C PRO A 68 -18.39 -0.30 -13.69
N HIS A 69 -18.29 0.91 -13.13
CA HIS A 69 -19.06 1.36 -11.96
C HIS A 69 -18.75 0.57 -10.70
N ASN A 70 -17.46 0.51 -10.37
CA ASN A 70 -16.97 -0.19 -9.19
C ASN A 70 -17.62 0.31 -7.90
N LEU A 71 -17.94 -0.63 -7.01
CA LEU A 71 -18.34 -0.34 -5.65
C LEU A 71 -17.10 -0.02 -4.81
N ILE A 72 -17.08 1.16 -4.20
CA ILE A 72 -15.95 1.69 -3.43
C ILE A 72 -16.35 1.77 -1.96
N ASP A 73 -15.54 1.15 -1.10
CA ASP A 73 -15.67 1.26 0.36
C ASP A 73 -15.16 2.62 0.83
N ILE A 74 -16.05 3.36 1.48
CA ILE A 74 -15.80 4.70 2.01
C ILE A 74 -15.72 4.74 3.55
N SER A 75 -15.77 3.58 4.21
CA SER A 75 -15.63 3.47 5.66
C SER A 75 -14.24 3.86 6.18
N ARG A 76 -13.21 3.81 5.33
CA ARG A 76 -11.84 4.14 5.71
C ARG A 76 -11.03 4.71 4.55
N ASN A 77 -10.56 5.95 4.72
CA ASN A 77 -9.60 6.59 3.84
C ASN A 77 -8.18 6.13 4.18
N PRO A 78 -7.45 5.52 3.21
CA PRO A 78 -6.11 5.01 3.46
C PRO A 78 -5.09 6.12 3.78
N LYS A 79 -5.35 7.37 3.39
CA LYS A 79 -4.46 8.51 3.65
C LYS A 79 -4.61 9.07 5.06
N THR A 80 -5.84 9.09 5.60
CA THR A 80 -6.15 9.75 6.88
C THR A 80 -6.49 8.76 8.00
N GLY A 81 -6.80 7.50 7.65
CA GLY A 81 -7.28 6.48 8.57
C GLY A 81 -8.72 6.67 9.04
N LYS A 82 -9.40 7.75 8.64
CA LYS A 82 -10.80 8.07 8.99
C LYS A 82 -11.74 7.73 7.84
N PRO A 83 -13.05 7.53 8.06
CA PRO A 83 -14.01 7.41 6.96
C PRO A 83 -13.95 8.60 6.01
N PHE A 84 -14.26 8.38 4.73
CA PHE A 84 -14.43 9.47 3.80
C PHE A 84 -15.68 10.28 4.14
N GLN A 85 -15.64 11.57 3.83
CA GLN A 85 -16.74 12.51 3.99
C GLN A 85 -17.26 12.96 2.62
N THR A 86 -18.49 13.45 2.59
CA THR A 86 -19.05 14.09 1.39
C THR A 86 -18.13 15.22 0.93
N GLY A 87 -17.85 15.26 -0.37
CA GLY A 87 -16.92 16.23 -0.96
C GLY A 87 -15.46 15.78 -1.01
N ASP A 88 -15.07 14.72 -0.28
CA ASP A 88 -13.74 14.13 -0.40
C ASP A 88 -13.51 13.57 -1.81
N PHE A 89 -12.25 13.25 -2.10
CA PHE A 89 -11.86 12.61 -3.36
C PHE A 89 -11.45 11.15 -3.15
N ALA A 90 -12.04 10.27 -3.93
CA ALA A 90 -11.63 8.88 -4.07
C ALA A 90 -11.04 8.63 -5.46
N ARG A 91 -10.30 7.53 -5.56
CA ARG A 91 -9.73 7.04 -6.82
C ARG A 91 -10.33 5.68 -7.11
N ASP A 92 -10.87 5.51 -8.32
CA ASP A 92 -11.31 4.21 -8.80
C ASP A 92 -10.08 3.31 -9.04
N PRO A 93 -10.02 2.09 -8.44
CA PRO A 93 -8.85 1.22 -8.57
C PRO A 93 -8.68 0.63 -9.97
N SER A 94 -9.76 0.45 -10.74
CA SER A 94 -9.69 -0.15 -12.08
C SER A 94 -9.31 0.85 -13.15
N THR A 95 -9.79 2.09 -13.04
CA THR A 95 -9.53 3.13 -14.06
C THR A 95 -8.48 4.14 -13.63
N GLY A 96 -8.17 4.20 -12.34
CA GLY A 96 -7.35 5.26 -11.76
C GLY A 96 -8.02 6.63 -11.75
N GLY A 97 -9.28 6.75 -12.19
CA GLY A 97 -10.02 8.01 -12.26
C GLY A 97 -10.31 8.59 -10.87
N ILE A 98 -10.16 9.90 -10.72
CA ILE A 98 -10.46 10.61 -9.47
C ILE A 98 -11.88 11.17 -9.55
N PHE A 99 -12.65 10.99 -8.48
CA PHE A 99 -14.03 11.46 -8.39
C PHE A 99 -14.38 11.89 -6.97
N GLN A 100 -15.45 12.67 -6.86
CA GLN A 100 -15.92 13.23 -5.58
C GLN A 100 -16.95 12.31 -4.90
N ILE A 101 -16.85 12.19 -3.57
CA ILE A 101 -17.85 11.50 -2.73
C ILE A 101 -19.17 12.32 -2.70
N PRO A 102 -20.34 11.70 -2.95
CA PRO A 102 -21.63 12.38 -3.03
C PRO A 102 -22.22 12.88 -1.70
#